data_AF-A0A382D5Q3-F1
#
_entry.id   AF-A0A382D5Q3-F1
#
_cell.length_a   1.000
_cell.length_b   1.000
_cell.length_c   1.000
_cell.angle_alpha   90.00
_cell.angle_beta   90.00
_cell.angle_gamma   90.00
#
_symmetry.space_group_name_H-M   'P 1'
#
loop_
_entity.id
_entity.type
_entity.pdbx_description
1 polymer ?
#
loop_
_entity_poly.entity_id
_entity_poly.type
_entity_poly.pdbx_seq_one_letter_code
_entity_poly.pdbx_strand_id
1 'polypeptide(L)'
;MASNPNTPIHPSFDERISVRVEGQLPNFVKSDHPTFITFLEAYYEYMEQTGKPYEVIGNLRNYFNVDKTVDDYLQYFKKHFGKDIPEVVFANANKPHVIKRLRDFYRSKGSEKSFQFLFRLLYREEIEFYYPSVDMLRVSDGRYTKDKILRCIDTSGTSAVFNFTGKTITGGTSGTTGVVELVLKEQIGAFEVSTIYLSKVVGTFLSNETVTDGTNTFTLDSMVTGYTITNPGNGYSVDDNITITGGGAGAIGAQLLVETLSTGSVTVATIVAAGTGYVVGDKLTINNTDKLEIDGRTCSVLVKTVNGSGGITAIEFEHNGHGYKAIPTVS
;
A
#
# COMPACT_ATOMS: atom_id res chain seq x y z
N MET A 1 -35.01 -33.07 10.37
CA MET A 1 -36.02 -33.45 11.39
C MET A 1 -37.38 -33.31 10.74
N ALA A 2 -38.10 -34.42 10.60
CA ALA A 2 -39.38 -34.49 9.90
C ALA A 2 -40.45 -33.69 10.66
N SER A 3 -41.10 -32.74 10.00
CA SER A 3 -42.24 -32.00 10.55
C SER A 3 -43.47 -32.90 10.56
N ASN A 4 -44.02 -33.13 11.74
CA ASN A 4 -45.27 -33.86 11.97
C ASN A 4 -46.42 -33.25 11.14
N PRO A 5 -47.14 -34.03 10.29
CA PRO A 5 -48.24 -33.52 9.46
C PRO A 5 -49.48 -33.05 10.25
N ASN A 6 -49.56 -33.36 11.55
CA ASN A 6 -50.76 -33.17 12.37
C ASN A 6 -50.67 -32.04 13.41
N THR A 7 -49.71 -31.12 13.30
CA THR A 7 -49.80 -29.88 14.09
C THR A 7 -50.68 -28.89 13.34
N PRO A 8 -51.83 -28.50 13.89
CA PRO A 8 -52.67 -27.54 13.24
C PRO A 8 -51.94 -26.20 13.19
N ILE A 9 -51.65 -25.72 11.97
CA ILE A 9 -51.22 -24.34 11.74
C ILE A 9 -52.51 -23.49 11.85
N HIS A 10 -53.08 -23.43 13.04
CA HIS A 10 -54.33 -22.72 13.27
C HIS A 10 -54.08 -21.50 14.16
N PRO A 11 -54.78 -20.38 13.91
CA PRO A 11 -54.89 -19.29 14.87
C PRO A 11 -55.36 -19.87 16.22
N SER A 12 -54.97 -19.24 17.32
CA SER A 12 -55.39 -19.66 18.67
C SER A 12 -56.89 -19.97 18.70
N PHE A 13 -57.29 -21.04 19.40
CA PHE A 13 -58.65 -21.57 19.46
C PHE A 13 -59.77 -20.51 19.64
N ASP A 14 -59.46 -19.36 20.24
CA ASP A 14 -60.38 -18.24 20.49
C ASP A 14 -60.89 -17.50 19.24
N GLU A 15 -60.26 -17.63 18.06
CA GLU A 15 -60.62 -16.88 16.84
C GLU A 15 -61.56 -17.64 15.90
N ARG A 16 -61.93 -18.89 16.21
CA ARG A 16 -62.79 -19.71 15.36
C ARG A 16 -64.25 -19.27 15.43
N ILE A 17 -64.87 -19.14 14.26
CA ILE A 17 -66.29 -18.83 14.07
C ILE A 17 -67.13 -20.06 14.43
N SER A 18 -66.63 -21.28 14.16
CA SER A 18 -67.30 -22.55 14.50
C SER A 18 -67.72 -22.64 15.98
N VAL A 19 -66.90 -22.12 16.90
CA VAL A 19 -67.17 -22.13 18.35
C VAL A 19 -68.18 -21.05 18.78
N ARG A 20 -68.43 -20.04 17.94
CA ARG A 20 -69.29 -18.88 18.24
C ARG A 20 -70.68 -18.96 17.61
N VAL A 21 -70.97 -19.99 16.82
CA VAL A 21 -72.24 -20.17 16.08
C VAL A 21 -73.44 -20.19 17.02
N GLU A 22 -73.34 -20.93 18.12
CA GLU A 22 -74.42 -21.03 19.12
C GLU A 22 -74.78 -19.65 19.72
N GLY A 23 -73.81 -18.75 19.88
CA GLY A 23 -74.03 -17.40 20.41
C GLY A 23 -74.71 -16.44 19.45
N GLN A 24 -74.71 -16.74 18.14
CA GLN A 24 -75.24 -15.87 17.08
C GLN A 24 -76.69 -16.19 16.69
N LEU A 25 -77.21 -17.34 17.12
CA LEU A 25 -78.55 -17.79 16.76
C LEU A 25 -79.61 -17.32 17.76
N PRO A 26 -80.81 -16.93 17.31
CA PRO A 26 -81.94 -16.64 18.19
C PRO A 26 -82.34 -17.86 19.03
N ASN A 27 -82.85 -17.63 20.25
CA ASN A 27 -83.18 -18.70 21.21
C ASN A 27 -84.17 -19.75 20.68
N PHE A 28 -85.11 -19.37 19.81
CA PHE A 28 -86.08 -20.31 19.23
C PHE A 28 -85.43 -21.36 18.30
N VAL A 29 -84.33 -21.00 17.64
CA VAL A 29 -83.56 -21.94 16.79
C VAL A 29 -82.78 -22.92 17.65
N LYS A 30 -82.34 -22.47 18.84
CA LYS A 30 -81.58 -23.28 19.79
C LYS A 30 -82.41 -24.39 20.41
N SER A 31 -83.68 -24.12 20.72
CA SER A 31 -84.58 -25.11 21.35
C SER A 31 -85.13 -26.12 20.34
N ASP A 32 -85.50 -25.65 19.14
CA ASP A 32 -86.38 -26.43 18.26
C ASP A 32 -85.61 -27.19 17.16
N HIS A 33 -84.37 -26.80 16.87
CA HIS A 33 -83.62 -27.32 15.72
C HIS A 33 -82.14 -27.65 16.04
N PRO A 34 -81.87 -28.64 16.92
CA PRO A 34 -80.50 -29.00 17.31
C PRO A 34 -79.64 -29.54 16.15
N THR A 35 -80.23 -30.27 15.19
CA THR A 35 -79.51 -30.79 14.01
C THR A 35 -79.08 -29.71 13.03
N PHE A 36 -79.76 -28.56 13.04
CA PHE A 36 -79.40 -27.42 12.20
C PHE A 36 -78.18 -26.68 12.75
N ILE A 37 -78.05 -26.61 14.08
CA ILE A 37 -76.90 -26.01 14.76
C ILE A 37 -75.65 -26.82 14.46
N THR A 38 -75.70 -28.15 14.64
CA THR A 38 -74.54 -29.03 14.36
C THR A 38 -74.13 -28.99 12.88
N PHE A 39 -75.10 -28.86 11.97
CA PHE A 39 -74.81 -28.64 10.54
C PHE A 39 -74.08 -27.31 10.30
N LEU A 40 -74.54 -26.22 10.92
CA LEU A 40 -73.90 -24.91 10.79
C LEU A 40 -72.49 -24.91 11.38
N GLU A 41 -72.29 -25.53 12.54
CA GLU A 41 -70.96 -25.71 13.15
C GLU A 41 -70.01 -26.45 12.20
N ALA A 42 -70.44 -27.59 11.64
CA ALA A 42 -69.66 -28.35 10.68
C ALA A 42 -69.37 -27.59 9.38
N TYR A 43 -70.32 -26.74 8.92
CA TYR A 43 -70.11 -25.87 7.76
C TYR A 43 -69.03 -24.82 8.01
N TYR A 44 -69.04 -24.16 9.16
CA TYR A 44 -68.00 -23.19 9.53
C TYR A 44 -66.66 -23.87 9.78
N GLU A 45 -66.64 -25.05 10.40
CA GLU A 45 -65.43 -25.86 10.56
C GLU A 45 -64.82 -26.23 9.20
N TYR A 46 -65.64 -26.65 8.23
CA TYR A 46 -65.18 -26.87 6.85
C TYR A 46 -64.58 -25.60 6.23
N MET A 47 -65.22 -24.44 6.42
CA MET A 47 -64.75 -23.17 5.87
C MET A 47 -63.52 -22.60 6.58
N GLU A 48 -63.17 -23.12 7.76
CA GLU A 48 -61.94 -22.84 8.52
C GLU A 48 -60.78 -23.78 8.12
N GLN A 49 -61.02 -24.77 7.25
CA GLN A 49 -59.94 -25.61 6.72
C GLN A 49 -58.99 -24.83 5.80
N THR A 50 -57.76 -25.34 5.67
CA THR A 50 -56.71 -24.74 4.85
C THR A 50 -57.15 -24.49 3.41
N GLY A 51 -57.00 -23.26 2.92
CA GLY A 51 -57.36 -22.90 1.55
C GLY A 51 -58.83 -22.50 1.35
N LYS A 52 -59.62 -22.46 2.43
CA LYS A 52 -61.00 -21.96 2.40
C LYS A 52 -61.06 -20.48 2.83
N PRO A 53 -62.12 -19.75 2.43
CA PRO A 53 -62.17 -18.30 2.60
C PRO A 53 -61.96 -17.80 4.04
N TYR A 54 -62.51 -18.45 5.06
CA TYR A 54 -62.36 -17.96 6.44
C TYR A 54 -60.96 -18.17 7.00
N GLU A 55 -60.33 -19.30 6.68
CA GLU A 55 -58.92 -19.54 7.01
C GLU A 55 -58.01 -18.50 6.35
N VAL A 56 -58.22 -18.23 5.06
CA VAL A 56 -57.43 -17.24 4.31
C VAL A 56 -57.58 -15.83 4.87
N ILE A 57 -58.80 -15.45 5.28
CA ILE A 57 -59.06 -14.14 5.89
C ILE A 57 -58.40 -14.04 7.27
N GLY A 58 -58.51 -15.07 8.10
CA GLY A 58 -57.88 -15.11 9.43
C GLY A 58 -56.35 -15.07 9.35
N ASN A 59 -55.77 -15.81 8.41
CA ASN A 59 -54.31 -15.88 8.21
C ASN A 59 -53.78 -14.84 7.23
N LEU A 60 -54.58 -13.90 6.75
CA LEU A 60 -54.18 -12.90 5.74
C LEU A 60 -52.94 -12.10 6.18
N ARG A 61 -52.84 -11.75 7.47
CA ARG A 61 -51.67 -11.07 8.03
C ARG A 61 -50.42 -11.94 7.99
N ASN A 62 -50.56 -13.25 8.20
CA ASN A 62 -49.45 -14.20 8.12
C ASN A 62 -49.03 -14.45 6.68
N TYR A 63 -49.98 -14.50 5.74
CA TYR A 63 -49.74 -14.64 4.30
C TYR A 63 -49.11 -13.40 3.64
N PHE A 64 -48.96 -12.30 4.36
CA PHE A 64 -48.07 -11.22 3.91
C PHE A 64 -46.58 -11.60 4.02
N ASN A 65 -46.22 -12.47 4.98
CA ASN A 65 -44.85 -12.91 5.16
C ASN A 65 -44.55 -14.12 4.27
N VAL A 66 -43.60 -13.96 3.35
CA VAL A 66 -43.15 -14.99 2.39
C VAL A 66 -42.72 -16.32 3.06
N ASP A 67 -42.31 -16.31 4.33
CA ASP A 67 -41.97 -17.57 5.05
C ASP A 67 -43.20 -18.37 5.50
N LYS A 68 -44.36 -17.71 5.63
CA LYS A 68 -45.60 -18.28 6.17
C LYS A 68 -46.73 -18.37 5.13
N THR A 69 -46.46 -18.00 3.88
CA THR A 69 -47.41 -18.07 2.76
C THR A 69 -47.60 -19.50 2.28
N VAL A 70 -48.78 -19.77 1.71
CA VAL A 70 -49.00 -20.99 0.92
C VAL A 70 -48.29 -20.92 -0.44
N ASP A 71 -47.95 -22.08 -1.00
CA ASP A 71 -47.22 -22.21 -2.28
C ASP A 71 -47.91 -21.48 -3.44
N ASP A 72 -49.26 -21.45 -3.46
CA ASP A 72 -50.04 -20.74 -4.48
C ASP A 72 -49.70 -19.24 -4.51
N TYR A 73 -49.57 -18.61 -3.34
CA TYR A 73 -49.16 -17.21 -3.26
C TYR A 73 -47.71 -17.00 -3.68
N LEU A 74 -46.82 -17.96 -3.41
CA LEU A 74 -45.42 -17.89 -3.86
C LEU A 74 -45.30 -17.83 -5.39
N GLN A 75 -46.22 -18.46 -6.12
CA GLN A 75 -46.26 -18.38 -7.58
C GLN A 75 -46.56 -16.95 -8.07
N TYR A 76 -47.48 -16.24 -7.40
CA TYR A 76 -47.75 -14.83 -7.69
C TYR A 76 -46.54 -13.95 -7.37
N PHE A 77 -45.91 -14.15 -6.20
CA PHE A 77 -44.67 -13.45 -5.86
C PHE A 77 -43.58 -13.67 -6.91
N LYS A 78 -43.40 -14.90 -7.37
CA LYS A 78 -42.46 -15.20 -8.46
C LYS A 78 -42.82 -14.46 -9.76
N LYS A 79 -44.08 -14.46 -10.17
CA LYS A 79 -44.53 -13.77 -11.39
C LYS A 79 -44.24 -12.27 -11.34
N HIS A 80 -44.37 -11.65 -10.17
CA HIS A 80 -44.14 -10.21 -9.99
C HIS A 80 -42.66 -9.84 -9.78
N PHE A 81 -41.91 -10.63 -9.01
CA PHE A 81 -40.54 -10.28 -8.60
C PHE A 81 -39.45 -11.04 -9.34
N GLY A 82 -39.75 -12.18 -9.96
CA GLY A 82 -38.76 -13.12 -10.50
C GLY A 82 -39.15 -13.73 -11.84
N LYS A 83 -39.82 -12.97 -12.72
CA LYS A 83 -40.29 -13.45 -14.03
C LYS A 83 -39.16 -14.07 -14.87
N ASP A 84 -37.97 -13.50 -14.79
CA ASP A 84 -36.82 -13.90 -15.60
C ASP A 84 -36.03 -15.07 -14.99
N ILE A 85 -36.42 -15.54 -13.79
CA ILE A 85 -35.72 -16.61 -13.08
C ILE A 85 -36.41 -17.95 -13.35
N PRO A 86 -35.70 -18.93 -13.94
CA PRO A 86 -36.25 -20.25 -14.25
C PRO A 86 -36.86 -20.97 -13.03
N GLU A 87 -37.87 -21.79 -13.23
CA GLU A 87 -38.48 -22.58 -12.13
C GLU A 87 -37.50 -23.54 -11.48
N VAL A 88 -36.54 -24.05 -12.25
CA VAL A 88 -35.53 -25.03 -11.79
C VAL A 88 -34.68 -24.50 -10.63
N VAL A 89 -34.51 -23.18 -10.56
CA VAL A 89 -33.84 -22.50 -9.44
C VAL A 89 -34.56 -22.75 -8.12
N PHE A 90 -35.88 -22.70 -8.15
CA PHE A 90 -36.74 -22.80 -6.98
C PHE A 90 -36.92 -24.26 -6.52
N ALA A 91 -36.54 -25.24 -7.35
CA ALA A 91 -36.42 -26.64 -6.93
C ALA A 91 -35.09 -26.89 -6.18
N ASN A 92 -34.04 -26.13 -6.52
CA ASN A 92 -32.70 -26.28 -5.95
C ASN A 92 -32.47 -25.48 -4.67
N ALA A 93 -33.34 -24.53 -4.35
CA ALA A 93 -33.20 -23.63 -3.21
C ALA A 93 -34.53 -23.40 -2.50
N ASN A 94 -34.46 -22.91 -1.25
CA ASN A 94 -35.65 -22.53 -0.48
C ASN A 94 -36.34 -21.32 -1.15
N LYS A 95 -37.55 -21.53 -1.70
CA LYS A 95 -38.28 -20.51 -2.49
C LYS A 95 -38.47 -19.19 -1.73
N PRO A 96 -38.98 -19.18 -0.47
CA PRO A 96 -39.04 -17.96 0.33
C PRO A 96 -37.73 -17.20 0.46
N HIS A 97 -36.63 -17.93 0.68
CA HIS A 97 -35.33 -17.31 0.88
C HIS A 97 -34.81 -16.63 -0.39
N VAL A 98 -34.96 -17.29 -1.55
CA VAL A 98 -34.58 -16.71 -2.84
C VAL A 98 -35.39 -15.45 -3.10
N ILE A 99 -36.73 -15.51 -2.98
CA ILE A 99 -37.62 -14.36 -3.25
C ILE A 99 -37.24 -13.15 -2.39
N LYS A 100 -36.92 -13.35 -1.10
CA LYS A 100 -36.46 -12.25 -0.22
C LYS A 100 -35.16 -11.60 -0.68
N ARG A 101 -34.23 -12.38 -1.23
CA ARG A 101 -32.93 -11.90 -1.70
C ARG A 101 -32.95 -11.39 -3.15
N LEU A 102 -34.02 -11.62 -3.91
CA LEU A 102 -34.15 -11.13 -5.29
C LEU A 102 -34.03 -9.62 -5.39
N ARG A 103 -34.61 -8.86 -4.46
CA ARG A 103 -34.48 -7.39 -4.47
C ARG A 103 -33.03 -6.95 -4.39
N ASP A 104 -32.26 -7.55 -3.49
CA ASP A 104 -30.87 -7.18 -3.27
C ASP A 104 -29.99 -7.67 -4.43
N PHE A 105 -30.34 -8.81 -5.04
CA PHE A 105 -29.74 -9.28 -6.29
C PHE A 105 -29.95 -8.28 -7.44
N TYR A 106 -31.17 -7.81 -7.69
CA TYR A 106 -31.41 -6.82 -8.74
C TYR A 106 -30.71 -5.48 -8.47
N ARG A 107 -30.63 -5.06 -7.21
CA ARG A 107 -29.90 -3.84 -6.80
C ARG A 107 -28.41 -3.93 -6.99
N SER A 108 -27.84 -5.13 -6.83
CA SER A 108 -26.40 -5.38 -6.94
C SER A 108 -25.99 -5.98 -8.28
N LYS A 109 -26.90 -6.00 -9.26
CA LYS A 109 -26.69 -6.61 -10.58
C LYS A 109 -25.44 -6.02 -11.23
N GLY A 110 -24.47 -6.88 -11.53
CA GLY A 110 -23.18 -6.51 -12.10
C GLY A 110 -22.02 -6.48 -11.11
N SER A 111 -22.29 -6.59 -9.81
CA SER A 111 -21.24 -6.84 -8.81
C SER A 111 -20.80 -8.31 -8.80
N GLU A 112 -19.56 -8.57 -8.37
CA GLU A 112 -19.03 -9.93 -8.18
C GLU A 112 -19.97 -10.83 -7.36
N LYS A 113 -20.50 -10.29 -6.26
CA LYS A 113 -21.43 -11.01 -5.37
C LYS A 113 -22.73 -11.40 -6.08
N SER A 114 -23.22 -10.57 -7.01
CA SER A 114 -24.44 -10.88 -7.76
C SER A 114 -24.23 -12.06 -8.70
N PHE A 115 -23.07 -12.12 -9.35
CA PHE A 115 -22.70 -13.24 -10.21
C PHE A 115 -22.44 -14.51 -9.39
N GLN A 116 -21.72 -14.43 -8.26
CA GLN A 116 -21.55 -15.56 -7.34
C GLN A 116 -22.91 -16.11 -6.88
N PHE A 117 -23.82 -15.24 -6.46
CA PHE A 117 -25.16 -15.64 -6.06
C PHE A 117 -25.92 -16.31 -7.21
N LEU A 118 -25.85 -15.77 -8.43
CA LEU A 118 -26.52 -16.33 -9.61
C LEU A 118 -26.00 -17.73 -9.97
N PHE A 119 -24.68 -17.92 -9.99
CA PHE A 119 -24.07 -19.21 -10.31
C PHE A 119 -24.31 -20.25 -9.20
N ARG A 120 -24.24 -19.84 -7.93
CA ARG A 120 -24.64 -20.68 -6.79
C ARG A 120 -26.10 -21.14 -6.92
N LEU A 121 -26.96 -20.27 -7.42
CA LEU A 121 -28.39 -20.48 -7.55
C LEU A 121 -28.78 -21.35 -8.76
N LEU A 122 -28.07 -21.22 -9.89
CA LEU A 122 -28.33 -22.00 -11.11
C LEU A 122 -27.61 -23.36 -11.11
N TYR A 123 -26.32 -23.36 -10.73
CA TYR A 123 -25.41 -24.49 -10.91
C TYR A 123 -24.86 -25.08 -9.61
N ARG A 124 -25.10 -24.43 -8.46
CA ARG A 124 -24.52 -24.81 -7.15
C ARG A 124 -22.99 -24.76 -7.14
N GLU A 125 -22.41 -23.86 -7.93
CA GLU A 125 -20.97 -23.64 -8.02
C GLU A 125 -20.60 -22.25 -7.47
N GLU A 126 -19.43 -22.18 -6.83
CA GLU A 126 -18.78 -20.90 -6.52
C GLU A 126 -17.91 -20.49 -7.71
N ILE A 127 -17.96 -19.20 -8.05
CA ILE A 127 -17.14 -18.64 -9.13
C ILE A 127 -16.14 -17.63 -8.56
N GLU A 128 -14.98 -17.58 -9.19
CA GLU A 128 -13.91 -16.63 -8.88
C GLU A 128 -13.74 -15.63 -10.03
N PHE A 129 -13.44 -14.39 -9.68
CA PHE A 129 -13.19 -13.34 -10.67
C PHE A 129 -11.69 -13.19 -10.88
N TYR A 130 -11.28 -13.32 -12.12
CA TYR A 130 -9.95 -12.97 -12.55
C TYR A 130 -10.01 -11.67 -13.35
N TYR A 131 -9.29 -10.65 -12.90
CA TYR A 131 -9.19 -9.37 -13.57
C TYR A 131 -7.81 -9.23 -14.20
N PRO A 132 -7.70 -9.11 -15.53
CA PRO A 132 -6.40 -8.97 -16.20
C PRO A 132 -5.56 -7.81 -15.68
N SER A 133 -6.19 -6.77 -15.11
CA SER A 133 -5.51 -5.61 -14.54
C SER A 133 -4.49 -5.95 -13.44
N VAL A 134 -4.64 -7.09 -12.74
CA VAL A 134 -3.67 -7.49 -11.71
C VAL A 134 -2.35 -7.97 -12.30
N ASP A 135 -2.38 -8.51 -13.52
CA ASP A 135 -1.20 -9.03 -14.22
C ASP A 135 -0.67 -8.05 -15.28
N MET A 136 -1.30 -6.87 -15.40
CA MET A 136 -0.83 -5.82 -16.28
C MET A 136 0.23 -4.97 -15.59
N LEU A 137 1.41 -4.89 -16.20
CA LEU A 137 2.45 -3.95 -15.81
C LEU A 137 1.92 -2.52 -15.95
N ARG A 138 1.85 -1.80 -14.83
CA ARG A 138 1.48 -0.38 -14.84
C ARG A 138 2.71 0.46 -15.20
N VAL A 139 2.67 1.06 -16.39
CA VAL A 139 3.74 1.98 -16.84
C VAL A 139 3.76 3.20 -15.90
N SER A 140 4.92 3.50 -15.31
CA SER A 140 5.13 4.64 -14.41
C SER A 140 4.38 4.60 -13.06
N ASP A 141 4.25 3.43 -12.43
CA ASP A 141 3.76 3.31 -11.04
C ASP A 141 4.81 3.71 -9.98
N GLY A 142 5.96 4.23 -10.41
CA GLY A 142 6.96 4.82 -9.52
C GLY A 142 6.41 6.10 -8.90
N ARG A 143 6.14 6.07 -7.60
CA ARG A 143 5.91 7.30 -6.82
C ARG A 143 7.24 8.05 -6.69
N TYR A 144 7.57 8.88 -7.67
CA TYR A 144 8.75 9.75 -7.61
C TYR A 144 8.39 11.05 -6.90
N THR A 145 8.83 11.21 -5.65
CA THR A 145 8.77 12.47 -4.90
C THR A 145 10.15 13.12 -4.94
N LYS A 146 10.25 14.27 -5.62
CA LYS A 146 11.45 15.12 -5.59
C LYS A 146 11.22 16.24 -4.59
N ASP A 147 11.65 16.00 -3.37
CA ASP A 147 11.49 16.98 -2.29
C ASP A 147 12.44 18.15 -2.51
N LYS A 148 11.91 19.37 -2.39
CA LYS A 148 12.69 20.60 -2.41
C LYS A 148 12.88 21.05 -0.97
N ILE A 149 14.12 21.25 -0.56
CA ILE A 149 14.45 21.63 0.82
C ILE A 149 15.20 22.96 0.88
N LEU A 150 14.97 23.71 1.95
CA LEU A 150 15.77 24.86 2.37
C LEU A 150 16.30 24.60 3.78
N ARG A 151 17.45 25.18 4.12
CA ARG A 151 18.00 25.14 5.49
C ARG A 151 18.13 26.55 6.03
N CYS A 152 17.83 26.72 7.31
CA CYS A 152 18.09 27.96 8.04
C CYS A 152 18.49 27.65 9.48
N ILE A 153 19.23 28.56 10.11
CA ILE A 153 19.54 28.49 11.54
C ILE A 153 18.56 29.40 12.27
N ASP A 154 17.89 28.86 13.28
CA ASP A 154 16.97 29.62 14.10
C ASP A 154 17.70 30.25 15.28
N THR A 155 18.15 31.50 15.12
CA THR A 155 18.79 32.26 16.21
C THR A 155 17.78 32.88 17.17
N SER A 156 16.46 32.70 16.96
CA SER A 156 15.42 33.35 17.76
C SER A 156 15.22 32.75 19.15
N GLY A 157 15.72 31.53 19.39
CA GLY A 157 15.53 30.79 20.66
C GLY A 157 14.08 30.38 20.97
N THR A 158 13.13 30.67 20.07
CA THR A 158 11.68 30.45 20.27
C THR A 158 11.08 29.46 19.27
N SER A 159 11.90 28.83 18.43
CA SER A 159 11.43 27.89 17.41
C SER A 159 10.44 28.48 16.40
N ALA A 160 10.52 29.79 16.15
CA ALA A 160 9.57 30.52 15.32
C ALA A 160 9.58 30.06 13.84
N VAL A 161 10.59 29.29 13.41
CA VAL A 161 10.64 28.68 12.08
C VAL A 161 9.48 27.71 11.84
N PHE A 162 8.93 27.05 12.87
CA PHE A 162 7.76 26.16 12.70
C PHE A 162 6.49 26.91 12.29
N ASN A 163 6.40 28.21 12.56
CA ASN A 163 5.25 29.02 12.17
C ASN A 163 5.11 29.16 10.65
N PHE A 164 6.17 28.83 9.90
CA PHE A 164 6.11 28.75 8.45
C PHE A 164 5.30 27.56 7.95
N THR A 165 5.06 26.52 8.76
CA THR A 165 4.35 25.31 8.33
C THR A 165 2.95 25.66 7.79
N GLY A 166 2.66 25.27 6.55
CA GLY A 166 1.41 25.57 5.85
C GLY A 166 1.27 27.00 5.32
N LYS A 167 2.32 27.84 5.43
CA LYS A 167 2.35 29.19 4.87
C LYS A 167 3.10 29.24 3.55
N THR A 168 2.80 30.26 2.75
CA THR A 168 3.60 30.62 1.57
C THR A 168 4.71 31.54 2.01
N ILE A 169 5.93 31.19 1.68
CA ILE A 169 7.12 31.97 1.97
C ILE A 169 7.64 32.62 0.70
N THR A 170 8.19 33.82 0.83
CA THR A 170 8.74 34.61 -0.27
C THR A 170 10.20 34.96 0.00
N GLY A 171 11.07 34.73 -0.98
CA GLY A 171 12.47 35.15 -0.96
C GLY A 171 12.58 36.66 -1.17
N GLY A 172 13.30 37.35 -0.28
CA GLY A 172 13.43 38.80 -0.29
C GLY A 172 14.23 39.32 -1.48
N THR A 173 15.26 38.57 -1.92
CA THR A 173 16.10 38.96 -3.06
C THR A 173 15.64 38.32 -4.36
N SER A 174 15.31 37.02 -4.32
CA SER A 174 14.91 36.26 -5.51
C SER A 174 13.45 36.49 -5.93
N GLY A 175 12.60 36.99 -5.04
CA GLY A 175 11.14 37.06 -5.26
C GLY A 175 10.48 35.68 -5.43
N THR A 176 11.22 34.60 -5.17
CA THR A 176 10.74 33.22 -5.32
C THR A 176 9.69 32.93 -4.27
N THR A 177 8.64 32.21 -4.65
CA THR A 177 7.59 31.80 -3.72
C THR A 177 7.54 30.28 -3.60
N GLY A 178 7.17 29.77 -2.43
CA GLY A 178 6.97 28.35 -2.17
C GLY A 178 6.05 28.11 -0.97
N VAL A 179 5.35 26.98 -0.96
CA VAL A 179 4.50 26.58 0.17
C VAL A 179 5.28 25.63 1.06
N VAL A 180 5.29 25.88 2.36
CA VAL A 180 5.98 25.01 3.32
C VAL A 180 5.07 23.87 3.74
N GLU A 181 5.52 22.64 3.49
CA GLU A 181 4.79 21.43 3.85
C GLU A 181 5.21 20.92 5.24
N LEU A 182 6.52 20.97 5.52
CA LEU A 182 7.08 20.40 6.73
C LEU A 182 8.33 21.18 7.13
N VAL A 183 8.52 21.38 8.44
CA VAL A 183 9.77 21.88 9.01
C VAL A 183 10.29 20.82 9.97
N LEU A 184 11.53 20.38 9.76
CA LEU A 184 12.26 19.49 10.66
C LEU A 184 13.41 20.25 11.31
N LYS A 185 13.74 19.89 12.55
CA LYS A 185 14.88 20.46 13.27
C LYS A 185 15.91 19.38 13.56
N GLU A 186 17.16 19.69 13.25
CA GLU A 186 18.29 18.78 13.37
C GLU A 186 19.41 19.50 14.12
N GLN A 187 20.04 18.82 15.07
CA GLN A 187 21.22 19.32 15.77
C GLN A 187 22.46 18.91 14.98
N ILE A 188 23.16 19.86 14.39
CA ILE A 188 24.38 19.63 13.63
C ILE A 188 25.53 20.31 14.38
N GLY A 189 26.31 19.51 15.10
CA GLY A 189 27.39 20.01 15.95
C GLY A 189 26.86 20.89 17.08
N ALA A 190 27.22 22.18 17.08
CA ALA A 190 26.80 23.15 18.09
C ALA A 190 25.58 24.01 17.66
N PHE A 191 25.08 23.82 16.44
CA PHE A 191 24.00 24.65 15.87
C PHE A 191 22.72 23.83 15.66
N GLU A 192 21.58 24.47 15.91
CA GLU A 192 20.25 23.96 15.61
C GLU A 192 19.85 24.40 14.20
N VAL A 193 19.84 23.45 13.27
CA VAL A 193 19.53 23.68 11.85
C VAL A 193 18.10 23.23 11.58
N SER A 194 17.29 24.10 10.97
CA SER A 194 15.93 23.78 10.54
C SER A 194 15.89 23.49 9.04
N THR A 195 15.45 22.29 8.67
CA THR A 195 15.22 21.85 7.28
C THR A 195 13.75 22.04 6.91
N ILE A 196 13.48 22.90 5.94
CA ILE A 196 12.14 23.29 5.48
C ILE A 196 11.85 22.59 4.14
N TYR A 197 10.80 21.78 4.09
CA TYR A 197 10.31 21.11 2.89
C TYR A 197 9.28 21.98 2.18
N LEU A 198 9.47 22.15 0.88
CA LEU A 198 8.65 23.02 0.05
C LEU A 198 7.91 22.27 -1.04
N SER A 199 6.68 22.71 -1.29
CA SER A 199 5.90 22.37 -2.48
C SER A 199 5.58 23.63 -3.31
N LYS A 200 5.16 23.41 -4.56
CA LYS A 200 4.70 24.47 -5.48
C LYS A 200 5.65 25.67 -5.60
N VAL A 201 6.96 25.40 -5.59
CA VAL A 201 7.98 26.46 -5.70
C VAL A 201 7.99 27.08 -7.10
N VAL A 202 7.82 28.40 -7.17
CA VAL A 202 7.89 29.20 -8.38
C VAL A 202 9.11 30.12 -8.29
N GLY A 203 10.17 29.77 -9.03
CA GLY A 203 11.48 30.43 -8.98
C GLY A 203 12.56 29.55 -8.33
N THR A 204 13.69 30.17 -8.01
CA THR A 204 14.82 29.52 -7.31
C THR A 204 15.27 30.42 -6.17
N PHE A 205 15.25 29.89 -4.95
CA PHE A 205 15.79 30.60 -3.79
C PHE A 205 17.31 30.72 -3.91
N LEU A 206 17.83 31.89 -3.55
CA LEU A 206 19.27 32.19 -3.52
C LEU A 206 19.85 31.78 -2.17
N SER A 207 21.14 31.44 -2.15
CA SER A 207 21.85 31.18 -0.89
C SER A 207 21.95 32.49 -0.09
N ASN A 208 21.89 32.37 1.25
CA ASN A 208 21.99 33.48 2.19
C ASN A 208 20.91 34.58 2.06
N GLU A 209 19.84 34.35 1.29
CA GLU A 209 18.74 35.33 1.21
C GLU A 209 17.77 35.22 2.41
N THR A 210 17.04 36.29 2.67
CA THR A 210 15.96 36.28 3.67
C THR A 210 14.68 35.72 3.07
N VAL A 211 13.96 34.93 3.85
CA VAL A 211 12.68 34.37 3.48
C VAL A 211 11.63 34.76 4.52
N THR A 212 10.48 35.23 4.04
CA THR A 212 9.41 35.77 4.89
C THR A 212 8.03 35.25 4.51
N ASP A 213 7.17 35.07 5.51
CA ASP A 213 5.71 34.84 5.35
C ASP A 213 4.89 36.15 5.53
N GLY A 214 5.58 37.29 5.66
CA GLY A 214 5.00 38.61 5.97
C GLY A 214 5.00 38.98 7.47
N THR A 215 5.21 38.01 8.39
CA THR A 215 5.28 38.24 9.83
C THR A 215 6.63 37.82 10.41
N ASN A 216 7.08 36.61 10.08
CA ASN A 216 8.38 36.07 10.46
C ASN A 216 9.34 36.16 9.27
N THR A 217 10.61 36.44 9.56
CA THR A 217 11.68 36.50 8.55
C THR A 217 12.87 35.71 9.05
N PHE A 218 13.40 34.82 8.22
CA PHE A 218 14.60 34.04 8.52
C PHE A 218 15.59 34.13 7.37
N THR A 219 16.88 34.12 7.70
CA THR A 219 17.95 34.02 6.71
C THR A 219 18.16 32.56 6.36
N LEU A 220 18.09 32.22 5.08
CA LEU A 220 18.51 30.92 4.59
C LEU A 220 20.02 30.74 4.79
N ASP A 221 20.42 29.51 5.06
CA ASP A 221 21.80 29.12 5.07
C ASP A 221 22.18 28.45 3.75
N SER A 222 23.48 28.44 3.45
CA SER A 222 24.02 27.79 2.27
C SER A 222 24.17 26.29 2.52
N MET A 223 23.82 25.49 1.51
CA MET A 223 24.05 24.04 1.52
C MET A 223 25.03 23.67 0.40
N VAL A 224 25.80 22.60 0.59
CA VAL A 224 26.66 22.05 -0.45
C VAL A 224 25.76 21.41 -1.52
N THR A 225 25.61 22.08 -2.65
CA THR A 225 24.78 21.61 -3.78
C THR A 225 25.59 20.93 -4.87
N GLY A 226 26.91 21.04 -4.82
CA GLY A 226 27.83 20.45 -5.78
C GLY A 226 29.27 20.59 -5.34
N TYR A 227 30.16 19.90 -6.04
CA TYR A 227 31.59 19.93 -5.83
C TYR A 227 32.32 19.97 -7.17
N THR A 228 33.57 20.42 -7.17
CA THR A 228 34.46 20.33 -8.32
C THR A 228 35.80 19.85 -7.80
N ILE A 229 36.30 18.74 -8.34
CA ILE A 229 37.60 18.19 -7.97
C ILE A 229 38.65 18.86 -8.83
N THR A 230 39.48 19.71 -8.23
CA THR A 230 40.59 20.39 -8.93
C THR A 230 41.87 19.57 -8.94
N ASN A 231 42.11 18.80 -7.88
CA ASN A 231 43.24 17.89 -7.78
C ASN A 231 42.79 16.56 -7.18
N PRO A 232 42.65 15.49 -8.00
CA PRO A 232 42.29 14.18 -7.47
C PRO A 232 43.42 13.64 -6.59
N GLY A 233 43.06 13.18 -5.38
CA GLY A 233 44.01 12.48 -4.50
C GLY A 233 44.09 10.99 -4.80
N ASN A 234 45.03 10.30 -4.16
CA ASN A 234 45.26 8.86 -4.30
C ASN A 234 45.04 8.15 -2.95
N GLY A 235 44.71 6.86 -2.99
CA GLY A 235 44.64 6.01 -1.78
C GLY A 235 43.28 5.96 -1.09
N TYR A 236 42.23 6.48 -1.74
CA TYR A 236 40.86 6.33 -1.26
C TYR A 236 40.29 4.96 -1.63
N SER A 237 39.38 4.47 -0.80
CA SER A 237 38.53 3.31 -1.05
C SER A 237 37.09 3.75 -1.30
N VAL A 238 36.31 2.92 -2.00
CA VAL A 238 34.86 3.11 -2.06
C VAL A 238 34.31 3.05 -0.63
N ASP A 239 33.34 3.92 -0.33
CA ASP A 239 32.74 4.14 0.99
C ASP A 239 33.60 4.90 2.01
N ASP A 240 34.76 5.44 1.61
CA ASP A 240 35.53 6.34 2.49
C ASP A 240 34.78 7.67 2.71
N ASN A 241 34.67 8.09 3.97
CA ASN A 241 34.16 9.41 4.35
C ASN A 241 35.30 10.44 4.39
N ILE A 242 35.33 11.33 3.42
CA ILE A 242 36.26 12.46 3.36
C ILE A 242 35.62 13.65 4.09
N THR A 243 36.23 14.08 5.18
CA THR A 243 35.78 15.28 5.89
C THR A 243 36.20 16.52 5.10
N ILE A 244 35.26 17.40 4.81
CA ILE A 244 35.55 18.69 4.18
C ILE A 244 36.11 19.62 5.26
N THR A 245 37.38 20.00 5.13
CA THR A 245 38.03 20.98 6.00
C THR A 245 38.10 22.32 5.27
N GLY A 246 37.29 23.29 5.71
CA GLY A 246 37.24 24.65 5.13
C GLY A 246 35.85 25.27 5.24
N GLY A 247 35.74 26.60 5.09
CA GLY A 247 34.47 27.33 5.11
C GLY A 247 34.25 28.30 6.28
N GLY A 248 35.28 28.59 7.09
CA GLY A 248 35.21 29.52 8.22
C GLY A 248 34.80 28.86 9.53
N ALA A 249 34.70 29.65 10.61
CA ALA A 249 34.55 29.17 11.99
C ALA A 249 33.24 28.39 12.29
N GLY A 250 32.30 28.33 11.34
CA GLY A 250 31.01 27.62 11.48
C GLY A 250 30.81 26.43 10.53
N ALA A 251 31.73 26.16 9.60
CA ALA A 251 31.57 25.08 8.62
C ALA A 251 32.04 23.74 9.21
N ILE A 252 31.15 23.03 9.90
CA ILE A 252 31.42 21.74 10.54
C ILE A 252 30.42 20.70 10.00
N GLY A 253 30.89 19.48 9.71
CA GLY A 253 30.02 18.32 9.46
C GLY A 253 29.75 17.98 8.00
N ALA A 254 30.28 18.74 7.03
CA ALA A 254 30.21 18.35 5.63
C ALA A 254 31.20 17.22 5.34
N GLN A 255 30.68 16.10 4.82
CA GLN A 255 31.46 14.92 4.45
C GLN A 255 31.11 14.53 3.03
N LEU A 256 32.12 14.07 2.27
CA LEU A 256 31.94 13.47 0.97
C LEU A 256 32.12 11.96 1.13
N LEU A 257 31.20 11.19 0.57
CA LEU A 257 31.33 9.75 0.46
C LEU A 257 31.96 9.43 -0.90
N VAL A 258 32.98 8.58 -0.90
CA VAL A 258 33.59 8.10 -2.15
C VAL A 258 32.71 7.01 -2.76
N GLU A 259 31.91 7.38 -3.77
CA GLU A 259 31.01 6.44 -4.47
C GLU A 259 31.75 5.61 -5.53
N THR A 260 32.61 6.27 -6.32
CA THR A 260 33.40 5.61 -7.37
C THR A 260 34.81 6.16 -7.41
N LEU A 261 35.76 5.28 -7.72
CA LEU A 261 37.15 5.62 -7.95
C LEU A 261 37.44 5.61 -9.45
N SER A 262 38.20 6.59 -9.92
CA SER A 262 38.81 6.51 -11.24
C SER A 262 40.01 5.57 -11.21
N THR A 263 40.28 4.89 -12.31
CA THR A 263 41.47 4.04 -12.43
C THR A 263 42.73 4.86 -12.68
N GLY A 264 43.85 4.44 -12.09
CA GLY A 264 45.16 5.05 -12.29
C GLY A 264 46.22 4.09 -12.86
N SER A 265 47.42 4.63 -13.06
CA SER A 265 48.66 3.89 -13.34
C SER A 265 49.59 3.96 -12.12
N VAL A 266 50.46 2.96 -11.92
CA VAL A 266 51.44 2.98 -10.83
C VAL A 266 52.62 3.87 -11.23
N THR A 267 52.84 4.97 -10.49
CA THR A 267 53.92 5.93 -10.78
C THR A 267 55.10 5.83 -9.81
N VAL A 268 54.87 5.34 -8.59
CA VAL A 268 55.88 5.24 -7.53
C VAL A 268 55.72 3.89 -6.83
N ALA A 269 56.84 3.25 -6.52
CA ALA A 269 56.90 2.10 -5.61
C ALA A 269 57.98 2.33 -4.56
N THR A 270 57.68 1.93 -3.32
CA THR A 270 58.58 2.05 -2.18
C THR A 270 58.92 0.66 -1.66
N ILE A 271 60.20 0.42 -1.41
CA ILE A 271 60.67 -0.85 -0.86
C ILE A 271 60.51 -0.81 0.66
N VAL A 272 59.51 -1.53 1.19
CA VAL A 272 59.26 -1.63 2.64
C VAL A 272 60.16 -2.68 3.30
N ALA A 273 60.47 -3.76 2.59
CA ALA A 273 61.41 -4.80 3.01
C ALA A 273 62.23 -5.28 1.81
N ALA A 274 63.56 -5.22 1.92
CA ALA A 274 64.47 -5.52 0.81
C ALA A 274 64.60 -7.02 0.50
N GLY A 275 64.22 -7.89 1.45
CA GLY A 275 64.39 -9.35 1.34
C GLY A 275 65.87 -9.77 1.18
N THR A 276 66.08 -11.02 0.78
CA THR A 276 67.40 -11.59 0.48
C THR A 276 67.32 -12.51 -0.73
N GLY A 277 68.45 -12.70 -1.43
CA GLY A 277 68.56 -13.64 -2.55
C GLY A 277 68.15 -13.14 -3.94
N TYR A 278 67.82 -11.85 -4.09
CA TYR A 278 67.51 -11.24 -5.39
C TYR A 278 68.79 -10.92 -6.18
N VAL A 279 68.68 -11.01 -7.51
CA VAL A 279 69.73 -10.62 -8.46
C VAL A 279 69.22 -9.47 -9.34
N VAL A 280 70.14 -8.65 -9.83
CA VAL A 280 69.82 -7.57 -10.78
C VAL A 280 69.19 -8.16 -12.04
N GLY A 281 68.02 -7.64 -12.42
CA GLY A 281 67.24 -8.11 -13.57
C GLY A 281 66.10 -9.07 -13.23
N ASP A 282 65.95 -9.50 -11.96
CA ASP A 282 64.83 -10.34 -11.55
C ASP A 282 63.50 -9.59 -11.70
N LYS A 283 62.50 -10.28 -12.27
CA LYS A 283 61.12 -9.78 -12.42
C LYS A 283 60.32 -10.09 -11.17
N LEU A 284 59.74 -9.05 -10.57
CA LEU A 284 58.91 -9.20 -9.37
C LEU A 284 57.48 -9.59 -9.75
N THR A 285 56.86 -10.48 -8.98
CA THR A 285 55.49 -10.90 -9.25
C THR A 285 54.50 -9.93 -8.62
N ILE A 286 53.60 -9.38 -9.44
CA ILE A 286 52.59 -8.43 -8.98
C ILE A 286 51.27 -9.16 -8.76
N ASN A 287 50.80 -9.18 -7.51
CA ASN A 287 49.48 -9.66 -7.14
C ASN A 287 48.45 -8.52 -7.27
N ASN A 288 47.56 -8.69 -8.27
CA ASN A 288 46.52 -7.76 -8.66
C ASN A 288 45.10 -8.23 -8.30
N THR A 289 44.94 -9.29 -7.51
CA THR A 289 43.62 -9.80 -7.13
C THR A 289 42.77 -8.69 -6.53
N ASP A 290 41.61 -8.43 -7.13
CA ASP A 290 40.64 -7.36 -6.79
C ASP A 290 41.18 -5.92 -6.88
N LYS A 291 42.32 -5.71 -7.53
CA LYS A 291 43.02 -4.40 -7.59
C LYS A 291 43.15 -3.83 -8.99
N LEU A 292 42.87 -4.64 -10.01
CA LEU A 292 42.96 -4.28 -11.43
C LEU A 292 41.60 -4.51 -12.10
N GLU A 293 41.20 -3.59 -12.99
CA GLU A 293 40.02 -3.78 -13.83
C GLU A 293 40.19 -4.93 -14.83
N ILE A 294 39.05 -5.45 -15.32
CA ILE A 294 39.00 -6.56 -16.28
C ILE A 294 39.82 -6.23 -17.55
N ASP A 295 39.76 -4.99 -18.02
CA ASP A 295 40.50 -4.51 -19.19
C ASP A 295 41.85 -3.86 -18.82
N GLY A 296 42.24 -3.90 -17.55
CA GLY A 296 43.47 -3.31 -17.04
C GLY A 296 44.72 -4.11 -17.42
N ARG A 297 45.86 -3.43 -17.52
CA ARG A 297 47.17 -4.06 -17.75
C ARG A 297 48.04 -3.97 -16.51
N THR A 298 48.58 -5.12 -16.12
CA THR A 298 49.53 -5.25 -15.00
C THR A 298 50.83 -4.48 -15.26
N CYS A 299 51.37 -3.82 -14.24
CA CYS A 299 52.70 -3.21 -14.25
C CYS A 299 53.81 -4.28 -14.23
N SER A 300 54.97 -3.93 -14.77
CA SER A 300 56.16 -4.80 -14.76
C SER A 300 57.30 -4.08 -14.07
N VAL A 301 57.88 -4.72 -13.05
CA VAL A 301 58.93 -4.17 -12.19
C VAL A 301 60.12 -5.12 -12.15
N LEU A 302 61.31 -4.56 -12.36
CA LEU A 302 62.60 -5.24 -12.32
C LEU A 302 63.42 -4.79 -11.11
N VAL A 303 64.25 -5.67 -10.58
CA VAL A 303 65.29 -5.33 -9.62
C VAL A 303 66.46 -4.64 -10.33
N LYS A 304 66.73 -3.37 -9.97
CA LYS A 304 67.79 -2.56 -10.59
C LYS A 304 69.12 -2.68 -9.88
N THR A 305 69.10 -2.67 -8.55
CA THR A 305 70.31 -2.83 -7.72
C THR A 305 70.01 -3.66 -6.48
N VAL A 306 71.01 -4.42 -6.04
CA VAL A 306 70.96 -5.25 -4.82
C VAL A 306 72.17 -4.96 -3.93
N ASN A 307 72.03 -5.20 -2.63
CA ASN A 307 73.13 -5.13 -1.66
C ASN A 307 73.92 -6.46 -1.62
N GLY A 308 74.99 -6.51 -0.80
CA GLY A 308 75.88 -7.69 -0.69
C GLY A 308 75.22 -8.97 -0.17
N SER A 309 74.00 -8.90 0.35
CA SER A 309 73.18 -10.06 0.78
C SER A 309 72.01 -10.37 -0.17
N GLY A 310 71.95 -9.73 -1.34
CA GLY A 310 70.86 -9.90 -2.32
C GLY A 310 69.55 -9.23 -1.92
N GLY A 311 69.59 -8.19 -1.09
CA GLY A 311 68.44 -7.36 -0.77
C GLY A 311 68.28 -6.22 -1.77
N ILE A 312 67.05 -5.98 -2.22
CA ILE A 312 66.72 -4.98 -3.24
C ILE A 312 66.97 -3.56 -2.70
N THR A 313 67.75 -2.76 -3.44
CA THR A 313 68.04 -1.35 -3.10
C THR A 313 67.44 -0.35 -4.08
N ALA A 314 67.17 -0.77 -5.31
CA ALA A 314 66.40 0.02 -6.28
C ALA A 314 65.64 -0.91 -7.24
N ILE A 315 64.52 -0.41 -7.74
CA ILE A 315 63.64 -1.07 -8.71
C ILE A 315 63.42 -0.17 -9.91
N GLU A 316 63.10 -0.78 -11.05
CA GLU A 316 62.82 -0.10 -12.31
C GLU A 316 61.50 -0.57 -12.89
N PHE A 317 60.65 0.36 -13.32
CA PHE A 317 59.41 0.05 -14.01
C PHE A 317 59.68 -0.14 -15.51
N GLU A 318 59.45 -1.34 -16.03
CA GLU A 318 59.38 -1.59 -17.48
C GLU A 318 58.07 -0.99 -18.05
N HIS A 319 56.98 -1.11 -17.30
CA HIS A 319 55.70 -0.52 -17.66
C HIS A 319 54.87 -0.23 -16.41
N ASN A 320 54.22 0.94 -16.38
CA ASN A 320 53.45 1.41 -15.22
C ASN A 320 52.09 0.73 -15.06
N GLY A 321 51.66 -0.03 -16.07
CA GLY A 321 50.31 -0.60 -16.15
C GLY A 321 49.22 0.47 -16.17
N HIS A 322 47.97 0.04 -16.28
CA HIS A 322 46.79 0.93 -16.20
C HIS A 322 45.57 0.13 -15.77
N GLY A 323 44.54 0.81 -15.25
CA GLY A 323 43.32 0.16 -14.77
C GLY A 323 43.39 -0.23 -13.29
N TYR A 324 44.29 0.37 -12.51
CA TYR A 324 44.40 0.09 -11.08
C TYR A 324 43.33 0.82 -10.28
N LYS A 325 42.55 0.07 -9.50
CA LYS A 325 41.57 0.56 -8.53
C LYS A 325 42.14 0.70 -7.12
N ALA A 326 43.17 -0.08 -6.81
CA ALA A 326 43.83 -0.09 -5.52
C ALA A 326 45.32 -0.45 -5.69
N ILE A 327 46.11 -0.27 -4.61
CA ILE A 327 47.56 -0.47 -4.66
C ILE A 327 47.87 -1.99 -4.75
N PRO A 328 48.52 -2.45 -5.85
CA PRO A 328 48.90 -3.85 -6.01
C PRO A 328 49.98 -4.26 -5.01
N THR A 329 49.98 -5.53 -4.64
CA THR A 329 50.97 -6.11 -3.72
C THR A 329 52.02 -6.86 -4.51
N VAL A 330 53.30 -6.69 -4.17
CA VAL A 330 54.40 -7.37 -4.83
C VAL A 330 54.90 -8.50 -3.94
N SER A 331 55.09 -9.68 -4.51
CA SER A 331 55.59 -10.89 -3.84
C SER A 331 56.70 -11.55 -4.65
#